data_AF-A0A8X6VNV3-F1
#
_entry.id   AF-A0A8X6VNV3-F1
#
_cell.length_a   1.000
_cell.length_b   1.000
_cell.length_c   1.000
_cell.angle_alpha   90.00
_cell.angle_beta   90.00
_cell.angle_gamma   90.00
#
_symmetry.space_group_name_H-M   'P 1'
#
loop_
_entity.id
_entity.type
_entity.pdbx_description
1 polymer ?
#
loop_
_entity_poly.entity_id
_entity_poly.type
_entity_poly.pdbx_seq_one_letter_code
_entity_poly.pdbx_strand_id
1 'polypeptide(L)'
;MCLSRALKDKRPQYNERHDKVILQHDNTQPHVAKVVKTYFETLKWEVLPHPLYSPDLAPSDYHLFRSMAHGLADQHFLSYEEVKTWIDSCITPKENQFFQRGIRTLPEKWEKVVASDGQYLES
;
A
#
# COMPACT_ATOMS: atom_id res chain seq x y z
N MET A 1 14.53 3.48 9.61
CA MET A 1 14.60 2.28 8.74
C MET A 1 14.71 2.75 7.29
N CYS A 2 15.60 2.19 6.45
CA CYS A 2 15.74 2.60 5.05
C CYS A 2 14.86 1.69 4.16
N LEU A 3 13.96 2.25 3.35
CA LEU A 3 12.97 1.48 2.55
C LEU A 3 13.63 0.42 1.66
N SER A 4 14.75 0.77 1.03
CA SER A 4 15.50 -0.15 0.17
C SER A 4 16.07 -1.36 0.94
N ARG A 5 16.48 -1.17 2.20
CA ARG A 5 16.96 -2.25 3.06
C ARG A 5 15.82 -3.18 3.45
N ALA A 6 14.70 -2.62 3.91
CA ALA A 6 13.53 -3.40 4.28
C ALA A 6 13.00 -4.26 3.11
N LEU A 7 13.01 -3.70 1.89
CA LEU A 7 12.61 -4.44 0.69
C LEU A 7 13.54 -5.64 0.41
N LYS A 8 14.87 -5.44 0.51
CA LYS A 8 15.85 -6.51 0.32
C LYS A 8 15.70 -7.63 1.36
N ASP A 9 15.48 -7.26 2.63
CA ASP A 9 15.33 -8.21 3.72
C ASP A 9 14.03 -9.02 3.58
N LYS A 10 12.93 -8.38 3.17
CA LYS A 10 11.60 -9.01 3.06
C LYS A 10 11.37 -9.73 1.72
N ARG A 11 12.08 -9.35 0.66
CA ARG A 11 11.97 -9.95 -0.68
C ARG A 11 13.37 -10.24 -1.25
N PRO A 12 14.02 -11.34 -0.83
CA PRO A 12 15.39 -11.66 -1.27
C PRO A 12 15.52 -11.77 -2.79
N GLN A 13 14.46 -12.26 -3.46
CA GLN A 13 14.32 -12.38 -4.91
C GLN A 13 14.53 -11.04 -5.66
N TYR A 14 14.33 -9.90 -4.98
CA TYR A 14 14.59 -8.57 -5.52
C TYR A 14 16.07 -8.38 -5.92
N ASN A 15 17.00 -8.99 -5.17
CA ASN A 15 18.43 -8.88 -5.48
C ASN A 15 18.81 -9.62 -6.77
N GLU A 16 18.02 -10.62 -7.17
CA GLU A 16 18.30 -11.47 -8.33
C GLU A 16 17.62 -10.97 -9.61
N ARG A 17 16.38 -10.48 -9.49
CA ARG A 17 15.59 -10.10 -10.67
C ARG A 17 15.93 -8.73 -11.23
N HIS A 18 16.55 -7.86 -10.44
CA HIS A 18 16.80 -6.45 -10.78
C HIS A 18 15.56 -5.71 -11.30
N ASP A 19 14.36 -6.18 -10.92
CA ASP A 19 13.10 -5.63 -11.40
C ASP A 19 12.97 -4.18 -10.91
N LYS A 20 12.54 -3.31 -11.83
CA LYS A 20 12.21 -1.92 -11.52
C LYS A 20 11.08 -1.88 -10.50
N VAL A 21 11.28 -1.22 -9.36
CA VAL A 21 10.22 -1.03 -8.37
C VAL A 21 9.27 0.05 -8.88
N ILE A 22 7.99 -0.30 -8.95
CA ILE A 22 6.89 0.65 -9.15
C ILE A 22 6.25 0.87 -7.77
N LEU A 23 6.34 2.09 -7.27
CA LEU A 23 5.78 2.51 -5.99
C LEU A 23 4.46 3.25 -6.22
N GLN A 24 3.41 2.77 -5.57
CA GLN A 24 2.14 3.48 -5.48
C GLN A 24 1.97 4.01 -4.05
N HIS A 25 1.73 5.31 -3.91
CA HIS A 25 1.38 5.96 -2.64
C HIS A 25 0.48 7.17 -2.91
N ASP A 26 -0.15 7.70 -1.87
CA ASP A 26 -1.00 8.88 -1.92
C ASP A 26 -0.21 10.19 -2.10
N ASN A 27 -0.88 11.24 -2.57
CA ASN A 27 -0.25 12.54 -2.85
C ASN A 27 -0.17 13.47 -1.62
N THR A 28 -0.13 12.95 -0.40
CA THR A 28 0.00 13.79 0.79
C THR A 28 1.31 14.59 0.75
N GLN A 29 1.27 15.81 1.31
CA GLN A 29 2.39 16.76 1.23
C GLN A 29 3.75 16.16 1.63
N PRO A 30 3.87 15.33 2.69
CA PRO A 30 5.13 14.68 3.03
C PRO A 30 5.66 13.76 1.92
N HIS A 31 4.77 13.06 1.21
CA HIS A 31 5.15 12.06 0.20
C HIS A 31 5.54 12.68 -1.15
N VAL A 32 5.02 13.86 -1.48
CA VAL A 32 5.35 14.59 -2.73
C VAL A 32 6.44 15.64 -2.55
N ALA A 33 6.97 15.79 -1.33
CA ALA A 33 8.05 16.70 -1.03
C ALA A 33 9.29 16.42 -1.89
N LYS A 34 10.02 17.49 -2.27
CA LYS A 34 11.20 17.40 -3.14
C LYS A 34 12.23 16.38 -2.63
N VAL A 35 12.47 16.37 -1.32
CA VAL A 35 13.42 15.43 -0.68
C VAL A 35 13.02 13.97 -0.90
N VAL A 36 11.72 13.65 -0.85
CA VAL A 36 11.20 12.29 -1.05
C VAL A 36 11.29 11.89 -2.52
N LYS A 37 10.92 12.80 -3.44
CA LYS A 37 11.07 12.57 -4.89
C LYS A 37 12.52 12.27 -5.28
N THR A 38 13.46 13.11 -4.83
CA THR A 38 14.90 12.91 -5.08
C THR A 38 15.42 11.60 -4.47
N TYR A 39 14.89 11.19 -3.31
CA TYR A 39 15.23 9.90 -2.72
C TYR A 39 14.78 8.72 -3.60
N PHE A 40 13.55 8.73 -4.13
CA PHE A 40 13.07 7.69 -5.03
C PHE A 40 13.79 7.67 -6.38
N GLU A 41 14.15 8.84 -6.92
CA GLU A 41 15.00 8.95 -8.11
C GLU A 41 16.37 8.29 -7.89
N THR A 42 16.98 8.53 -6.73
CA THR A 42 18.27 7.91 -6.34
C THR A 42 18.16 6.38 -6.26
N LEU A 43 17.02 5.88 -5.79
CA LEU A 43 16.72 4.44 -5.78
C LEU A 43 16.32 3.87 -7.15
N LYS A 44 16.14 4.72 -8.16
CA LYS A 44 15.61 4.38 -9.49
C LYS A 44 14.22 3.74 -9.45
N TRP A 45 13.40 4.14 -8.48
CA TRP A 45 12.02 3.68 -8.34
C TRP A 45 11.11 4.54 -9.21
N GLU A 46 10.14 3.90 -9.87
CA GLU A 46 9.08 4.60 -10.58
C GLU A 46 7.93 4.87 -9.61
N VAL A 47 7.48 6.12 -9.54
CA VAL A 47 6.31 6.48 -8.74
C VAL A 47 5.09 6.47 -9.67
N LEU A 48 4.12 5.62 -9.36
CA LEU A 48 2.88 5.51 -10.11
C LEU A 48 2.01 6.75 -9.81
N PRO A 49 1.48 7.44 -10.84
CA PRO A 49 0.55 8.54 -10.62
C PRO A 49 -0.66 8.08 -9.81
N HIS A 50 -1.01 8.85 -8.79
CA HIS A 50 -2.20 8.63 -7.98
C HIS A 50 -3.08 9.87 -8.05
N PRO A 51 -4.40 9.76 -8.27
CA PRO A 51 -5.30 10.90 -8.19
C PRO A 51 -5.47 11.38 -6.74
N LEU A 52 -5.91 12.64 -6.58
CA LEU A 52 -6.16 13.21 -5.25
C LEU A 52 -7.45 12.62 -4.68
N TYR A 53 -7.45 12.32 -3.38
CA TYR A 53 -8.61 11.79 -2.65
C TYR A 53 -9.16 10.47 -3.21
N SER A 54 -8.32 9.55 -3.69
CA SER A 54 -8.79 8.28 -4.29
C SER A 54 -8.40 7.03 -3.49
N PRO A 55 -8.92 6.86 -2.25
CA PRO A 55 -8.64 5.69 -1.43
C PRO A 55 -9.17 4.39 -2.07
N ASP A 56 -10.20 4.50 -2.92
CA ASP A 56 -10.76 3.42 -3.72
C ASP A 56 -9.77 2.84 -4.76
N LEU A 57 -8.70 3.58 -5.07
CA LEU A 57 -7.59 3.20 -5.94
C LEU A 57 -6.30 2.86 -5.18
N ALA A 58 -6.31 2.90 -3.85
CA ALA A 58 -5.17 2.53 -3.01
C ALA A 58 -5.36 1.12 -2.44
N PRO A 59 -4.57 0.11 -2.86
CA PRO A 59 -4.71 -1.27 -2.36
C PRO A 59 -4.57 -1.40 -0.85
N SER A 60 -3.79 -0.51 -0.23
CA SER A 60 -3.68 -0.42 1.22
C SER A 60 -5.04 -0.09 1.85
N ASP A 61 -5.79 0.87 1.32
CA ASP A 61 -7.05 1.34 1.88
C ASP A 61 -8.20 0.36 1.57
N TYR A 62 -8.46 0.09 0.29
CA TYR A 62 -9.65 -0.68 -0.10
C TYR A 62 -9.56 -2.18 0.22
N HIS A 63 -8.36 -2.72 0.47
CA HIS A 63 -8.15 -4.16 0.69
C HIS A 63 -7.50 -4.47 2.03
N LEU A 64 -6.29 -3.97 2.29
CA LEU A 64 -5.55 -4.33 3.51
C LEU A 64 -6.23 -3.75 4.77
N PHE A 65 -6.38 -2.43 4.84
CA PHE A 65 -7.00 -1.75 5.98
C PHE A 65 -8.49 -2.09 6.09
N ARG A 66 -9.21 -2.17 4.97
CA ARG A 66 -10.61 -2.67 4.96
C ARG A 66 -10.75 -4.03 5.64
N SER A 67 -9.82 -4.96 5.42
CA SER A 67 -9.87 -6.29 6.05
C SER A 67 -9.62 -6.29 7.56
N MET A 68 -9.04 -5.22 8.10
CA MET A 68 -8.71 -5.08 9.53
C MET A 68 -9.70 -4.19 10.27
N ALA A 69 -10.49 -3.38 9.55
CA ALA A 69 -11.37 -2.37 10.12
C ALA A 69 -12.38 -2.93 11.14
N HIS A 70 -13.02 -4.06 10.83
CA HIS A 70 -13.97 -4.70 11.75
C HIS A 70 -13.28 -5.18 13.03
N GLY A 71 -12.13 -5.84 12.90
CA GLY A 71 -11.37 -6.34 14.05
C GLY A 71 -10.80 -5.22 14.92
N LEU A 72 -10.64 -4.01 14.38
CA LEU A 72 -10.14 -2.84 15.10
C LEU A 72 -11.22 -2.16 15.94
N ALA A 73 -12.48 -2.20 15.48
CA ALA A 73 -13.60 -1.48 16.11
C ALA A 73 -13.84 -1.91 17.56
N ASP A 74 -13.58 -3.17 17.87
CA ASP A 74 -13.83 -3.76 19.19
C ASP A 74 -12.59 -3.78 20.10
N GLN A 75 -11.50 -3.09 19.73
CA GLN A 75 -10.24 -3.14 20.46
C GLN A 75 -9.97 -1.88 21.26
N HIS A 76 -9.50 -2.09 22.49
CA HIS A 76 -8.94 -1.04 23.34
C HIS A 76 -7.50 -1.42 23.69
N PHE A 77 -6.55 -0.63 23.20
CA PHE A 77 -5.13 -0.84 23.46
C PHE A 77 -4.67 0.07 24.59
N LEU A 78 -3.95 -0.49 25.56
CA LEU A 78 -3.37 0.23 26.69
C LEU A 78 -1.90 0.60 26.47
N SER A 79 -1.28 0.01 25.44
CA SER A 79 0.13 0.26 25.12
C SER A 79 0.42 0.14 23.64
N TYR A 80 1.57 0.70 23.24
CA TYR A 80 2.10 0.56 21.89
C TYR A 80 2.41 -0.89 21.52
N GLU A 81 2.90 -1.70 22.47
CA GLU A 81 3.25 -3.10 22.21
C GLU A 81 2.00 -3.95 21.94
N GLU A 82 0.86 -3.63 22.55
CA GLU A 82 -0.42 -4.26 22.24
C GLU A 82 -0.87 -3.94 20.81
N VAL A 83 -0.78 -2.66 20.40
CA VAL A 83 -1.11 -2.24 19.01
C VAL A 83 -0.24 -3.00 18.02
N LYS A 84 1.07 -3.05 18.26
CA LYS A 84 2.02 -3.72 17.37
C LYS A 84 1.73 -5.22 17.27
N THR A 85 1.49 -5.87 18.40
CA THR A 85 1.14 -7.31 18.45
C THR A 85 -0.16 -7.60 17.71
N TRP A 86 -1.16 -6.72 17.84
CA TRP A 86 -2.43 -6.86 17.12
C TRP A 86 -2.27 -6.66 15.62
N ILE A 87 -1.47 -5.68 15.17
CA ILE A 87 -1.15 -5.50 13.76
C ILE A 87 -0.44 -6.75 13.20
N ASP A 88 0.55 -7.26 13.93
CA ASP A 88 1.28 -8.48 13.53
C ASP A 88 0.34 -9.70 13.45
N SER A 89 -0.61 -9.84 14.39
CA SER A 89 -1.59 -10.93 14.36
C SER A 89 -2.61 -10.79 13.22
N CYS A 90 -2.90 -9.57 12.77
CA CYS A 90 -3.77 -9.32 11.62
C CYS A 90 -3.08 -9.61 10.28
N ILE A 91 -1.79 -9.27 10.16
CA ILE A 91 -1.07 -9.32 8.88
C ILE A 91 -0.39 -10.69 8.67
N THR A 92 0.23 -11.26 9.69
CA THR A 92 1.05 -12.49 9.58
C THR A 92 0.29 -13.69 9.03
N PRO A 93 -0.98 -13.95 9.42
CA PRO A 93 -1.73 -15.09 8.89
C PRO A 93 -2.20 -14.91 7.44
N LYS A 94 -2.12 -13.71 6.86
CA LYS A 94 -2.61 -13.44 5.51
C LYS A 94 -1.70 -14.13 4.49
N GLU A 95 -2.29 -15.01 3.69
CA GLU A 95 -1.56 -15.70 2.63
C GLU A 95 -1.10 -14.74 1.51
N ASN A 96 -0.07 -15.13 0.76
CA ASN A 96 0.39 -14.40 -0.42
C ASN A 96 -0.74 -14.09 -1.42
N GLN A 97 -1.72 -15.00 -1.55
CA GLN A 97 -2.88 -14.81 -2.42
C GLN A 97 -3.76 -13.62 -2.01
N PHE A 98 -3.84 -13.32 -0.71
CA PHE A 98 -4.57 -12.15 -0.21
C PHE A 98 -3.95 -10.86 -0.78
N PHE A 99 -2.63 -10.71 -0.66
CA PHE A 99 -1.93 -9.51 -1.17
C PHE A 99 -1.97 -9.45 -2.70
N GLN A 100 -1.77 -10.59 -3.38
CA GLN A 100 -1.88 -10.65 -4.84
C GLN A 100 -3.26 -10.24 -5.34
N ARG A 101 -4.34 -10.69 -4.69
CA ARG A 101 -5.71 -10.31 -5.04
C ARG A 101 -5.90 -8.80 -4.92
N GLY A 102 -5.48 -8.21 -3.79
CA GLY A 102 -5.57 -6.77 -3.58
C GLY A 102 -4.96 -5.96 -4.72
N ILE A 103 -3.75 -6.34 -5.18
CA ILE A 103 -3.07 -5.68 -6.30
C ILE A 103 -3.73 -5.98 -7.64
N ARG A 104 -4.16 -7.22 -7.89
CA ARG A 104 -4.72 -7.66 -9.18
C ARG A 104 -6.11 -7.10 -9.48
N THR A 105 -6.83 -6.60 -8.48
CA THR A 105 -8.12 -5.91 -8.67
C THR A 105 -7.96 -4.45 -9.11
N LEU A 106 -6.74 -3.91 -9.09
CA LEU A 106 -6.49 -2.50 -9.43
C LEU A 106 -6.88 -2.12 -10.88
N PRO A 107 -6.61 -2.94 -11.91
CA PRO A 107 -7.04 -2.64 -13.28
C PRO A 107 -8.56 -2.54 -13.44
N GLU A 108 -9.31 -3.47 -12.84
CA GLU A 108 -10.78 -3.45 -12.86
C GLU A 108 -11.33 -2.17 -12.18
N LYS A 109 -10.69 -1.72 -11.09
CA LYS A 109 -11.04 -0.47 -10.42
C LYS A 109 -10.76 0.74 -11.30
N TRP A 110 -9.63 0.79 -11.99
CA TRP A 110 -9.35 1.86 -12.95
C TRP A 110 -10.38 1.91 -14.07
N GLU A 111 -10.75 0.77 -14.65
CA GLU A 111 -11.80 0.70 -15.67
C GLU A 111 -13.13 1.26 -15.16
N LYS A 112 -13.52 0.92 -13.93
CA LYS A 112 -14.74 1.44 -13.31
C LYS A 112 -14.69 2.96 -13.08
N VAL A 113 -13.56 3.49 -12.63
CA VAL A 113 -13.39 4.95 -12.43
C VAL A 113 -13.43 5.69 -13.76
N VAL A 114 -12.85 5.13 -14.82
CA VAL A 114 -12.94 5.72 -16.16
C VAL A 114 -14.37 5.67 -16.68
N ALA A 115 -15.07 4.55 -16.49
CA ALA A 115 -16.47 4.40 -16.90
C ALA A 115 -17.44 5.30 -16.10
N SER A 116 -17.05 5.75 -14.91
CA SER A 116 -17.82 6.66 -14.06
C SER A 116 -17.40 8.13 -14.21
N ASP A 117 -16.62 8.48 -15.24
CA ASP A 117 -16.08 9.83 -15.46
C ASP A 117 -15.33 10.40 -14.24
N GLY A 118 -14.60 9.54 -13.52
CA GLY A 118 -13.80 9.92 -12.35
C GLY A 118 -14.58 9.96 -11.03
N GLN A 119 -15.84 9.52 -11.00
CA GLN A 119 -16.61 9.40 -9.76
C GLN A 119 -16.11 8.24 -8.90
N TYR A 120 -16.31 8.38 -7.59
CA TYR A 120 -15.99 7.35 -6.60
C TYR A 120 -16.66 6.02 -6.90
N LEU A 121 -15.92 4.94 -6.66
CA LEU A 121 -16.47 3.60 -6.75
C LEU A 121 -17.39 3.31 -5.55
N GLU A 122 -18.58 2.78 -5.82
CA GLU A 122 -19.45 2.25 -4.78
C GLU A 122 -18.79 1.06 -4.07
N SER A 123 -18.95 1.01 -2.75
CA SER A 123 -18.23 0.11 -1.82
C SER A 123 -18.86 -1.26 -1.65
#